data_AF-A0A256GH52-F1
#
_entry.id   AF-A0A256GH52-F1
#
_cell.length_a   1.000
_cell.length_b   1.000
_cell.length_c   1.000
_cell.angle_alpha   90.00
_cell.angle_beta   90.00
_cell.angle_gamma   90.00
#
_symmetry.space_group_name_H-M   'P 1'
#
loop_
_entity.id
_entity.type
_entity.pdbx_description
1 polymer ?
#
loop_
_entity_poly.entity_id
_entity_poly.type
_entity_poly.pdbx_seq_one_letter_code
_entity_poly.pdbx_strand_id
1 'polypeptide(L)' 'MTRMWFCYELENMSWSPVVYRTNGGAPELKAVMQRSKIVEVPADCVGSDGEPMFGALKQRLPLEVLDG' A
#
# COMPACT_ATOMS: atom_id res chain seq x y z
N MET A 1 -3.27 14.49 11.42
CA MET A 1 -2.11 13.89 10.72
C MET A 1 -2.65 12.98 9.64
N THR A 2 -2.22 13.15 8.40
CA THR A 2 -2.61 12.25 7.29
C THR A 2 -1.94 10.90 7.52
N ARG A 3 -2.75 9.83 7.55
CA ARG A 3 -2.24 8.46 7.61
C ARG A 3 -2.08 7.90 6.22
N MET A 4 -1.13 7.00 6.05
CA MET A 4 -0.84 6.35 4.80
C MET A 4 -1.04 4.85 4.91
N TRP A 5 -1.62 4.26 3.87
CA TRP A 5 -1.94 2.84 3.82
C TRP A 5 -1.43 2.25 2.52
N PHE A 6 -0.72 1.12 2.61
CA PHE A 6 -0.10 0.44 1.50
C PHE A 6 -0.81 -0.86 1.17
N CYS A 7 -0.98 -1.14 -0.12
CA CYS A 7 -1.32 -2.45 -0.65
C CYS A 7 -0.78 -2.58 -2.07
N TYR A 8 -0.86 -3.80 -2.61
CA TYR A 8 -0.74 -4.04 -4.04
C TYR A 8 -2.12 -4.18 -4.64
N GLU A 9 -2.29 -3.68 -5.86
CA GLU A 9 -3.52 -3.81 -6.64
C GLU A 9 -3.21 -4.50 -7.95
N LEU A 10 -4.06 -5.46 -8.34
CA LEU A 10 -3.97 -6.07 -9.64
C LEU A 10 -4.65 -5.17 -10.66
N GLU A 11 -3.85 -4.53 -11.50
CA GLU A 11 -4.30 -3.71 -12.62
C GLU A 11 -3.67 -4.24 -13.91
N ASN A 12 -4.49 -4.49 -14.95
CA ASN A 12 -4.01 -4.98 -16.24
C ASN A 12 -3.07 -6.20 -16.14
N MET A 13 -3.42 -7.18 -15.30
CA MET A 13 -2.63 -8.41 -15.01
C MET A 13 -1.28 -8.16 -14.33
N SER A 14 -1.03 -6.94 -13.83
CA SER A 14 0.20 -6.59 -13.11
C SER A 14 -0.13 -6.09 -11.71
N TRP A 15 0.63 -6.55 -10.72
CA TRP A 15 0.51 -6.05 -9.35
C TRP A 15 1.28 -4.75 -9.19
N SER A 16 0.56 -3.67 -8.95
CA SER A 16 1.11 -2.33 -8.76
C SER A 16 1.06 -1.94 -7.28
N PRO A 17 2.16 -1.42 -6.70
CA PRO A 17 2.14 -0.90 -5.34
C PRO A 17 1.36 0.42 -5.29
N VAL A 18 0.45 0.56 -4.33
CA VAL A 18 -0.41 1.74 -4.16
C VAL A 18 -0.34 2.22 -2.71
N VAL A 19 -0.33 3.54 -2.54
CA VAL A 19 -0.44 4.19 -1.24
C VAL A 19 -1.65 5.12 -1.21
N TYR A 20 -2.52 4.89 -0.23
CA TYR A 20 -3.67 5.73 0.07
C TYR A 20 -3.35 6.71 1.18
N ARG A 21 -3.74 7.97 1.01
CA ARG A 21 -3.70 8.99 2.05
C ARG A 21 -5.09 9.20 2.60
N THR A 22 -5.25 9.03 3.92
CA THR A 22 -6.53 9.25 4.60
C THR A 22 -6.36 10.23 5.75
N ASN A 23 -7.40 11.01 6.04
CA ASN A 23 -7.42 11.90 7.21
C ASN A 23 -7.82 11.15 8.50
N GLY A 24 -7.64 9.84 8.56
CA GLY A 24 -8.16 8.98 9.61
C GLY A 24 -7.77 7.51 9.45
N GLY A 25 -8.75 6.60 9.60
CA GLY A 25 -8.54 5.14 9.53
C GLY A 25 -8.20 4.60 8.14
N ALA A 26 -8.24 3.28 8.01
CA ALA A 26 -7.98 2.59 6.73
C ALA A 26 -8.94 3.08 5.63
N PRO A 27 -8.49 3.13 4.37
CA PRO A 27 -9.34 3.57 3.27
C PRO A 27 -10.51 2.60 3.05
N GLU A 28 -11.70 3.16 2.81
CA GLU A 28 -12.86 2.37 2.37
C GLU A 28 -12.69 2.04 0.88
N LEU A 29 -12.17 0.85 0.58
CA LEU A 29 -11.92 0.41 -0.79
C LEU A 29 -13.12 -0.32 -1.38
N LYS A 30 -13.42 -0.04 -2.65
CA LYS A 30 -14.46 -0.77 -3.41
C LYS A 30 -14.00 -2.19 -3.72
N ALA A 31 -14.90 -3.17 -3.56
CA ALA A 31 -14.63 -4.60 -3.76
C ALA A 31 -14.31 -5.03 -5.21
N VAL A 32 -14.35 -4.11 -6.17
CA VAL A 32 -14.21 -4.41 -7.61
C VAL A 32 -12.77 -4.65 -8.09
N MET A 33 -11.77 -4.34 -7.27
CA MET A 33 -10.35 -4.53 -7.63
C MET A 33 -9.73 -5.56 -6.70
N GLN A 34 -9.01 -6.52 -7.28
CA GLN A 34 -8.23 -7.49 -6.53
C GLN A 34 -7.02 -6.80 -5.89
N ARG A 35 -6.84 -6.99 -4.59
CA ARG A 35 -5.84 -6.28 -3.78
C ARG A 35 -5.18 -7.23 -2.78
N SER A 36 -3.94 -6.93 -2.41
CA SER A 36 -3.31 -7.53 -1.23
C SER A 36 -3.93 -6.98 0.04
N LYS A 37 -3.55 -7.54 1.19
CA LYS A 37 -3.87 -6.96 2.50
C LYS A 37 -3.42 -5.50 2.56
N ILE A 38 -4.30 -4.63 3.03
CA ILE A 38 -4.00 -3.22 3.32
C ILE A 38 -3.31 -3.15 4.68
N VAL A 39 -2.20 -2.42 4.74
CA VAL A 39 -1.44 -2.21 5.97
C VAL A 39 -1.09 -0.73 6.13
N GLU A 40 -1.00 -0.26 7.36
CA GLU A 40 -0.53 1.10 7.63
C GLU A 40 0.95 1.21 7.22
N VAL A 41 1.32 2.32 6.56
CA VAL A 41 2.69 2.55 6.11
C VAL A 41 3.61 2.68 7.34
N PRO A 42 4.65 1.84 7.45
CA PRO A 42 5.62 1.95 8.52
C PRO A 42 6.35 3.29 8.49
N ALA A 43 6.69 3.86 9.66
CA ALA A 43 7.35 5.17 9.75
C ALA A 43 8.75 5.19 9.09
N ASP A 44 9.46 4.07 9.09
CA ASP A 44 10.74 3.87 8.40
C ASP A 44 10.61 3.79 6.87
N CYS A 45 9.37 3.71 6.36
CA CYS A 45 9.04 3.75 4.94
C CYS A 45 8.53 5.13 4.49
N VAL A 46 8.60 6.15 5.34
CA VAL A 46 8.23 7.53 5.03
C VAL A 46 9.49 8.39 4.95
N GLY A 47 9.66 9.09 3.82
CA GLY A 47 10.78 10.00 3.60
C GLY A 47 10.71 11.24 4.50
N SER A 48 11.81 11.97 4.60
CA SER A 48 11.87 13.23 5.38
C SER A 48 10.96 14.32 4.83
N ASP A 49 10.55 14.20 3.57
CA ASP A 49 9.56 15.03 2.88
C ASP A 49 8.11 14.62 3.18
N GLY A 50 7.89 13.54 3.94
CA GLY A 50 6.58 13.03 4.28
C GLY A 50 5.96 12.12 3.21
N GLU A 51 6.70 11.82 2.14
CA GLU A 51 6.25 10.96 1.04
C GLU A 51 6.59 9.49 1.28
N PRO A 52 5.75 8.56 0.78
CA PRO A 52 6.01 7.13 0.89
C PRO A 52 7.19 6.70 0.01
N MET A 53 8.14 5.97 0.61
CA MET A 53 9.27 5.38 -0.10
C MET A 53 8.91 4.00 -0.65
N PHE A 54 8.43 3.93 -1.89
CA PHE A 54 8.01 2.67 -2.53
C PHE A 54 9.09 1.59 -2.58
N GLY A 55 10.37 1.97 -2.64
CA GLY A 55 11.48 1.01 -2.55
C GLY A 55 11.52 0.28 -1.20
N ALA A 56 11.43 1.04 -0.10
CA ALA A 56 11.41 0.50 1.25
C ALA A 56 10.13 -0.30 1.53
N LEU A 57 8.98 0.20 1.07
CA LEU A 57 7.70 -0.51 1.19
C LEU A 57 7.75 -1.89 0.55
N LYS A 58 8.22 -1.99 -0.69
CA LYS A 58 8.34 -3.27 -1.40
C LYS A 58 9.30 -4.25 -0.73
N GLN A 59 10.36 -3.76 -0.06
CA GLN A 59 11.29 -4.61 0.69
C GLN A 59 10.67 -5.10 2.02
N ARG A 60 9.95 -4.21 2.72
CA ARG A 60 9.37 -4.50 4.03
C ARG A 60 8.10 -5.35 3.96
N LEU A 61 7.31 -5.10 2.91
CA LEU A 61 5.99 -5.67 2.65
C LEU A 61 6.02 -6.22 1.22
N PRO A 62 6.79 -7.30 0.96
CA PRO A 62 6.84 -7.90 -0.36
C PRO A 62 5.44 -8.38 -0.76
N LEU A 63 5.17 -8.36 -2.08
CA LEU A 63 3.96 -8.96 -2.62
C LEU A 63 4.02 -10.46 -2.36
N GLU A 64 3.29 -10.91 -1.34
CA GLU A 64 2.97 -12.33 -1.18
C GLU A 64 1.90 -12.66 -2.21
N VAL A 65 2.34 -13.01 -3.44
CA VAL A 65 1.45 -13.67 -4.39
C VAL A 65 1.14 -15.02 -3.76
N LEU A 66 -0.04 -15.14 -3.15
CA LEU A 66 -0.61 -16.45 -2.89
C LEU A 66 -0.87 -17.05 -4.27
N ASP A 67 0.07 -17.87 -4.75
CA ASP A 67 -0.16 -18.81 -5.83
C ASP A 67 -1.39 -19.63 -5.43
N GLY A 68 -2.54 -19.27 -6.01
CA GLY A 68 -3.81 -19.96 -5.86
C GLY A 68 -4.12 -20.70 -7.13
#